data_AF-A0A535KET5-F1
#
_entry.id   AF-A0A535KET5-F1
#
_cell.length_a   1.000
_cell.length_b   1.000
_cell.length_c   1.000
_cell.angle_alpha   90.00
_cell.angle_beta   90.00
_cell.angle_gamma   90.00
#
_symmetry.space_group_name_H-M   'P 1'
#
loop_
_entity.id
_entity.type
_entity.pdbx_description
1 polymer ?
#
loop_
_entity_poly.entity_id
_entity_poly.type
_entity_poly.pdbx_seq_one_letter_code
_entity_poly.pdbx_strand_id
1 'polypeptide(L)'
;MLKRILVLFSVLAAIAAMSPLNAAAYGGGPANWQLTFAATGELPGSGFGFGFWGWCELSGAADRAAPTSGNAGDCQYSAYFHSPSGKANCAAHIDITSWGEPFPGIGSAFGVPLDFYVLAGSQKNTPGSNPSACIFSTPFDLVPAKAGHYNGNYLVPAVFSPATTGEIQIQVTRVP
;
A
#
# COMPACT_ATOMS: atom_id res chain seq x y z
N MET A 1 -26.30 18.00 36.01
CA MET A 1 -25.78 18.71 34.83
C MET A 1 -24.27 18.52 34.62
N LEU A 2 -23.44 18.65 35.66
CA LEU A 2 -21.97 18.54 35.57
C LEU A 2 -21.44 17.25 34.87
N LYS A 3 -22.03 16.09 35.14
CA LYS A 3 -21.64 14.80 34.50
C LYS A 3 -21.80 14.80 32.98
N ARG A 4 -22.85 15.45 32.45
CA ARG A 4 -23.11 15.51 30.99
C ARG A 4 -22.13 16.44 30.28
N ILE A 5 -21.71 17.52 30.95
CA ILE A 5 -20.71 18.46 30.45
C ILE A 5 -19.33 17.80 30.38
N LEU A 6 -18.96 17.01 31.39
CA LEU A 6 -17.70 16.25 31.40
C LEU A 6 -17.64 15.20 30.29
N VAL A 7 -18.75 14.50 30.02
CA VAL A 7 -18.83 13.52 28.91
C VAL A 7 -18.71 14.22 27.55
N LEU A 8 -19.39 15.34 27.35
CA LEU A 8 -19.27 16.13 26.11
C LEU A 8 -17.84 16.63 25.91
N PHE A 9 -17.20 17.17 26.95
CA PHE A 9 -15.81 17.63 26.87
C PHE A 9 -14.81 16.51 26.57
N SER A 10 -15.00 15.32 27.14
CA SER A 10 -14.14 14.16 26.87
C SER A 10 -14.35 13.60 25.46
N VAL A 11 -15.58 13.61 24.94
CA VAL A 11 -15.86 13.24 23.55
C VAL A 11 -15.28 14.28 22.57
N LEU A 12 -15.44 15.58 22.84
CA LEU A 12 -14.86 16.65 22.02
C LEU A 12 -13.32 16.64 22.06
N ALA A 13 -12.71 16.36 23.21
CA ALA A 13 -11.26 16.20 23.32
C ALA A 13 -10.76 14.95 22.59
N ALA A 14 -11.50 13.85 22.63
CA ALA A 14 -11.19 12.64 21.86
C ALA A 14 -11.29 12.91 20.35
N ILE A 15 -12.33 13.60 19.89
CA ILE A 15 -12.50 13.97 18.47
C ILE A 15 -11.41 14.98 18.03
N ALA A 16 -11.03 15.92 18.89
CA ALA A 16 -9.95 16.86 18.61
C ALA A 16 -8.56 16.18 18.58
N ALA A 17 -8.34 15.14 19.40
CA ALA A 17 -7.15 14.29 19.33
C ALA A 17 -7.14 13.36 18.10
N MET A 18 -8.29 13.19 17.43
CA MET A 18 -8.43 12.49 16.14
C MET A 18 -8.37 13.43 14.94
N SER A 19 -8.02 14.71 15.13
CA SER A 19 -7.45 15.51 14.03
C SER A 19 -6.29 14.70 13.41
N PRO A 20 -5.97 14.86 12.11
CA PRO A 20 -4.85 14.14 11.54
C PRO A 20 -3.58 14.68 12.20
N LEU A 21 -3.23 14.11 13.36
CA LEU A 21 -1.88 13.77 13.68
C LEU A 21 -1.40 13.13 12.39
N ASN A 22 -0.72 13.92 11.56
CA ASN A 22 0.07 13.42 10.45
C ASN A 22 0.67 12.15 11.02
N ALA A 23 0.27 11.01 10.48
CA ALA A 23 0.73 9.75 10.98
C ALA A 23 2.21 9.70 10.61
N ALA A 24 3.04 10.42 11.38
CA ALA A 24 4.49 10.32 11.49
C ALA A 24 4.81 9.00 12.20
N ALA A 25 4.03 7.98 11.90
CA ALA A 25 4.18 6.65 12.45
C ALA A 25 5.43 5.98 11.85
N TYR A 26 5.95 6.46 10.71
CA TYR A 26 7.02 5.79 9.98
C TYR A 26 7.92 6.77 9.20
N GLY A 27 8.98 7.29 9.84
CA GLY A 27 10.12 7.86 9.11
C GLY A 27 10.23 9.38 8.98
N GLY A 28 10.23 10.12 10.11
CA GLY A 28 11.06 11.32 10.35
C GLY A 28 11.08 12.53 9.39
N GLY A 29 10.33 12.52 8.28
CA GLY A 29 10.35 13.55 7.24
C GLY A 29 8.94 13.93 6.75
N PRO A 30 8.82 14.99 5.93
CA PRO A 30 7.54 15.40 5.38
C PRO A 30 7.15 14.48 4.24
N ALA A 31 6.39 13.43 4.56
CA ALA A 31 5.68 12.61 3.59
C ALA A 31 4.90 13.48 2.59
N ASN A 32 4.91 13.11 1.32
CA ASN A 32 4.01 13.66 0.30
C ASN A 32 2.81 12.74 0.09
N TRP A 33 3.03 11.42 0.21
CA TRP A 33 2.01 10.40 0.05
C TRP A 33 2.12 9.30 1.10
N GLN A 34 0.97 8.84 1.55
CA GLN A 34 0.82 7.64 2.36
C GLN A 34 -0.14 6.69 1.67
N LEU A 35 0.32 5.47 1.44
CA LEU A 35 -0.42 4.42 0.77
C LEU A 35 -0.60 3.28 1.76
N THR A 36 -1.80 2.71 1.81
CA THR A 36 -2.01 1.40 2.43
C THR A 36 -2.76 0.52 1.45
N PHE A 37 -2.41 -0.76 1.43
CA PHE A 37 -3.03 -1.72 0.53
C PHE A 37 -3.16 -3.07 1.21
N ALA A 38 -4.21 -3.78 0.88
CA ALA A 38 -4.41 -5.16 1.28
C ALA A 38 -5.17 -5.89 0.19
N ALA A 39 -4.89 -7.17 0.03
CA ALA A 39 -5.72 -8.03 -0.79
C ALA A 39 -5.76 -9.45 -0.25
N THR A 40 -6.83 -10.15 -0.59
CA THR A 40 -6.99 -11.58 -0.36
C THR A 40 -7.62 -12.21 -1.59
N GLY A 41 -7.39 -13.50 -1.79
CA GLY A 41 -8.12 -14.22 -2.81
C GLY A 41 -7.73 -15.69 -2.92
N GLU A 42 -8.49 -16.36 -3.77
CA GLU A 42 -8.36 -17.79 -4.05
C GLU A 42 -8.50 -18.04 -5.56
N LEU A 43 -7.67 -18.92 -6.08
CA LEU A 43 -7.80 -19.46 -7.43
C LEU A 43 -8.78 -20.64 -7.41
N PRO A 44 -9.98 -20.52 -8.04
CA PRO A 44 -10.99 -21.56 -7.97
C PRO A 44 -10.47 -22.91 -8.50
N GLY A 45 -10.81 -23.99 -7.79
CA GLY A 45 -10.48 -25.36 -8.18
C GLY A 45 -9.01 -25.76 -7.98
N SER A 46 -8.15 -24.86 -7.50
CA SER A 46 -6.72 -25.14 -7.29
C SER A 46 -6.33 -25.34 -5.82
N GLY A 47 -7.17 -24.87 -4.87
CA GLY A 47 -6.82 -24.79 -3.45
C GLY A 47 -5.68 -23.82 -3.14
N PHE A 48 -5.27 -23.01 -4.12
CA PHE A 48 -4.30 -21.95 -3.98
C PHE A 48 -4.99 -20.67 -3.53
N GLY A 49 -4.54 -20.11 -2.42
CA GLY A 49 -4.99 -18.81 -1.93
C GLY A 49 -3.83 -17.96 -1.48
N PHE A 50 -4.09 -16.66 -1.45
CA PHE A 50 -3.10 -15.67 -1.11
C PHE A 50 -3.74 -14.55 -0.31
N GLY A 51 -2.88 -13.80 0.35
CA GLY A 51 -3.21 -12.43 0.68
C GLY A 51 -1.97 -11.66 1.07
N PHE A 52 -2.12 -10.35 1.09
CA PHE A 52 -1.06 -9.44 1.45
C PHE A 52 -1.65 -8.21 2.10
N TRP A 53 -0.81 -7.53 2.86
CA TRP A 53 -1.07 -6.19 3.33
C TRP A 53 0.25 -5.43 3.38
N GLY A 54 0.18 -4.13 3.23
CA GLY A 54 1.36 -3.29 3.30
C GLY A 54 1.02 -1.82 3.28
N TRP A 55 2.07 -1.04 3.36
CA TRP A 55 2.00 0.41 3.32
C TRP A 55 3.27 0.96 2.68
N CYS A 56 3.15 2.19 2.19
CA CYS A 56 4.27 2.99 1.69
C CYS A 56 4.12 4.43 2.15
N GLU A 57 5.24 5.04 2.50
CA GLU A 57 5.39 6.48 2.63
C GLU A 57 6.31 6.97 1.50
N LEU A 58 5.86 7.93 0.72
CA LEU A 58 6.67 8.56 -0.34
C LEU A 58 6.91 10.01 0.02
N SER A 59 8.16 10.44 -0.09
CA SER A 59 8.59 11.78 0.26
C SER A 59 9.62 12.34 -0.73
N GLY A 60 10.08 13.57 -0.46
CA GLY A 60 11.10 14.21 -1.26
C GLY A 60 10.61 14.74 -2.60
N ALA A 61 9.32 15.06 -2.70
CA ALA A 61 8.77 15.60 -3.94
C ALA A 61 9.29 16.99 -4.26
N ALA A 62 9.60 17.20 -5.54
CA ALA A 62 10.07 18.47 -6.07
C ALA A 62 8.97 19.55 -6.02
N ASP A 63 7.73 19.17 -6.31
CA ASP A 63 6.55 20.02 -6.16
C ASP A 63 5.61 19.42 -5.11
N ARG A 64 5.44 20.09 -3.97
CA ARG A 64 4.51 19.65 -2.93
C ARG A 64 3.05 19.93 -3.27
N ALA A 65 2.77 20.88 -4.17
CA ALA A 65 1.42 21.22 -4.62
C ALA A 65 0.86 20.21 -5.63
N ALA A 66 1.74 19.49 -6.35
CA ALA A 66 1.40 18.35 -7.20
C ALA A 66 2.54 17.32 -7.19
N PRO A 67 2.68 16.52 -6.11
CA PRO A 67 3.81 15.61 -5.98
C PRO A 67 3.66 14.39 -6.89
N THR A 68 4.31 14.42 -8.06
CA THR A 68 4.30 13.33 -9.06
C THR A 68 5.61 12.54 -9.11
N SER A 69 6.63 12.97 -8.38
CA SER A 69 7.92 12.28 -8.24
C SER A 69 8.61 12.68 -6.94
N GLY A 70 9.59 11.90 -6.50
CA GLY A 70 10.40 12.19 -5.33
C GLY A 70 11.62 11.27 -5.18
N ASN A 71 12.40 11.50 -4.13
CA ASN A 71 13.72 10.89 -3.94
C ASN A 71 13.85 10.06 -2.66
N ALA A 72 12.74 9.81 -1.97
CA ALA A 72 12.73 9.03 -0.76
C ALA A 72 11.39 8.32 -0.58
N GLY A 73 11.43 7.15 0.04
CA GLY A 73 10.25 6.47 0.53
C GLY A 73 10.60 5.24 1.35
N ASP A 74 9.62 4.75 2.09
CA ASP A 74 9.72 3.55 2.91
C ASP A 74 8.46 2.73 2.68
N CYS A 75 8.61 1.46 2.30
CA CYS A 75 7.49 0.53 2.16
C CYS A 75 7.73 -0.72 2.98
N GLN A 76 6.67 -1.22 3.62
CA GLN A 76 6.65 -2.55 4.20
C GLN A 76 5.43 -3.31 3.71
N TYR A 77 5.61 -4.58 3.37
CA TYR A 77 4.50 -5.47 3.10
C TYR A 77 4.75 -6.85 3.65
N SER A 78 3.67 -7.57 3.88
CA SER A 78 3.66 -8.98 4.20
C SER A 78 2.72 -9.70 3.26
N ALA A 79 3.16 -10.83 2.74
CA ALA A 79 2.39 -11.70 1.87
C ALA A 79 2.37 -13.12 2.44
N TYR A 80 1.23 -13.78 2.27
CA TYR A 80 0.99 -15.15 2.65
C TYR A 80 0.37 -15.90 1.48
N PHE A 81 0.81 -17.14 1.29
CA PHE A 81 0.34 -18.05 0.26
C PHE A 81 0.05 -19.39 0.90
N HIS A 82 -1.02 -20.01 0.47
CA HIS A 82 -1.27 -21.41 0.73
C HIS A 82 -1.62 -22.10 -0.58
N SER A 83 -1.24 -23.36 -0.64
CA SER A 83 -1.53 -24.29 -1.72
C SER A 83 -1.77 -25.67 -1.12
N PRO A 84 -2.35 -26.63 -1.86
CA PRO A 84 -2.43 -28.01 -1.39
C PRO A 84 -1.06 -28.60 -1.01
N SER A 85 0.01 -28.14 -1.66
CA SER A 85 1.40 -28.56 -1.42
C SER A 85 2.08 -27.89 -0.21
N GLY A 86 1.47 -26.89 0.41
CA GLY A 86 2.06 -26.21 1.57
C GLY A 86 1.77 -24.72 1.64
N LYS A 87 2.44 -24.06 2.60
CA LYS A 87 2.29 -22.62 2.91
C LYS A 87 3.61 -21.89 2.74
N ALA A 88 3.55 -20.66 2.27
CA ALA A 88 4.69 -19.75 2.20
C ALA A 88 4.27 -18.39 2.73
N ASN A 89 5.11 -17.78 3.57
CA ASN A 89 4.91 -16.41 4.03
C ASN A 89 6.20 -15.64 3.80
N CYS A 90 6.08 -14.35 3.52
CA CYS A 90 7.21 -13.45 3.50
C CYS A 90 6.80 -12.06 3.94
N ALA A 91 7.75 -11.31 4.48
CA ALA A 91 7.65 -9.89 4.71
C ALA A 91 8.82 -9.21 4.00
N ALA A 92 8.60 -8.02 3.46
CA ALA A 92 9.63 -7.24 2.84
C ALA A 92 9.60 -5.81 3.36
N HIS A 93 10.80 -5.25 3.49
CA HIS A 93 11.03 -3.85 3.75
C HIS A 93 11.77 -3.27 2.55
N ILE A 94 11.31 -2.14 2.01
CA ILE A 94 11.84 -1.51 0.82
C ILE A 94 12.20 -0.07 1.15
N ASP A 95 13.48 0.23 1.07
CA ASP A 95 14.01 1.59 1.17
C ASP A 95 14.06 2.19 -0.25
N ILE A 96 13.18 3.15 -0.52
CA ILE A 96 13.05 3.80 -1.83
C ILE A 96 13.98 5.01 -1.89
N THR A 97 14.78 5.10 -2.94
CA THR A 97 15.66 6.25 -3.21
C THR A 97 15.23 7.05 -4.44
N SER A 98 14.25 6.57 -5.20
CA SER A 98 13.58 7.34 -6.24
C SER A 98 12.22 6.75 -6.59
N TRP A 99 11.21 7.61 -6.76
CA TRP A 99 9.88 7.25 -7.24
C TRP A 99 9.33 8.32 -8.20
N GLY A 100 8.40 7.94 -9.06
CA GLY A 100 7.73 8.87 -9.98
C GLY A 100 6.63 8.22 -10.81
N GLU A 101 6.09 8.98 -11.75
CA GLU A 101 5.13 8.47 -12.73
C GLU A 101 5.76 7.33 -13.57
N PRO A 102 5.00 6.26 -13.88
CA PRO A 102 5.53 5.13 -14.61
C PRO A 102 5.91 5.49 -16.04
N PHE A 103 6.72 4.62 -16.65
CA PHE A 103 7.07 4.71 -18.05
C PHE A 103 5.81 4.73 -18.94
N PRO A 104 5.78 5.56 -20.00
CA PRO A 104 4.70 5.53 -20.98
C PRO A 104 4.52 4.11 -21.54
N GLY A 105 3.33 3.51 -21.36
CA GLY A 105 2.97 2.22 -21.96
C GLY A 105 2.59 1.09 -21.01
N ILE A 106 2.72 1.27 -19.68
CA ILE A 106 2.09 0.36 -18.71
C ILE A 106 0.62 0.78 -18.58
N GLY A 107 -0.30 -0.07 -19.01
CA GLY A 107 -1.74 0.23 -19.04
C GLY A 107 -2.33 0.56 -17.66
N SER A 108 -3.51 1.16 -17.65
CA SER A 108 -4.27 1.48 -16.43
C SER A 108 -4.58 0.21 -15.62
N ALA A 109 -4.18 0.13 -14.36
CA ALA A 109 -4.86 -0.74 -13.40
C ALA A 109 -6.06 0.01 -12.81
N PHE A 110 -7.13 -0.70 -12.45
CA PHE A 110 -8.34 -0.10 -11.86
C PHE A 110 -9.08 0.93 -12.75
N GLY A 111 -8.80 0.98 -14.07
CA GLY A 111 -9.40 1.98 -14.97
C GLY A 111 -8.92 3.42 -14.70
N VAL A 112 -7.84 3.57 -13.93
CA VAL A 112 -7.14 4.82 -13.68
C VAL A 112 -5.69 4.69 -14.18
N PRO A 113 -5.09 5.76 -14.70
CA PRO A 113 -3.66 5.78 -14.97
C PRO A 113 -2.90 5.29 -13.72
N LEU A 114 -1.90 4.43 -13.94
CA LEU A 114 -0.95 4.07 -12.91
C LEU A 114 0.01 5.24 -12.76
N ASP A 115 0.36 5.61 -11.54
CA ASP A 115 1.11 6.86 -11.35
C ASP A 115 2.20 6.79 -10.27
N PHE A 116 2.22 5.80 -9.36
CA PHE A 116 3.38 5.59 -8.49
C PHE A 116 4.22 4.42 -9.00
N TYR A 117 5.49 4.68 -9.24
CA TYR A 117 6.45 3.67 -9.63
C TYR A 117 7.75 3.86 -8.85
N VAL A 118 8.26 2.79 -8.22
CA VAL A 118 9.59 2.83 -7.61
C VAL A 118 10.65 2.68 -8.68
N LEU A 119 11.41 3.75 -8.89
CA LEU A 119 12.47 3.83 -9.90
C LEU A 119 13.79 3.27 -9.37
N ALA A 120 14.05 3.45 -8.07
CA ALA A 120 15.26 2.94 -7.41
C ALA A 120 15.02 2.71 -5.92
N GLY A 121 15.70 1.71 -5.36
CA GLY A 121 15.65 1.38 -3.94
C GLY A 121 16.39 0.10 -3.61
N SER A 122 16.24 -0.36 -2.37
CA SER A 122 16.72 -1.66 -1.91
C SER A 122 15.62 -2.41 -1.18
N GLN A 123 15.61 -3.74 -1.28
CA GLN A 123 14.59 -4.59 -0.67
C GLN A 123 15.25 -5.62 0.25
N LYS A 124 14.69 -5.79 1.45
CA LYS A 124 15.08 -6.80 2.43
C LYS A 124 13.89 -7.72 2.73
N ASN A 125 14.07 -9.01 2.47
CA ASN A 125 13.03 -10.04 2.68
C ASN A 125 13.23 -10.80 3.98
N THR A 126 12.12 -11.22 4.60
CA THR A 126 12.07 -12.07 5.80
C THR A 126 11.02 -13.18 5.63
N PRO A 127 11.39 -14.47 5.73
CA PRO A 127 12.76 -14.95 5.84
C PRO A 127 13.53 -14.68 4.54
N GLY A 128 14.78 -14.23 4.66
CA GLY A 128 15.61 -13.87 3.49
C GLY A 128 15.90 -15.04 2.54
N SER A 129 15.66 -16.29 2.98
CA SER A 129 15.81 -17.52 2.20
C SER A 129 14.66 -17.82 1.23
N ASN A 130 13.57 -17.05 1.25
CA ASN A 130 12.43 -17.27 0.34
C ASN A 130 12.11 -16.03 -0.51
N PRO A 131 13.06 -15.57 -1.36
CA PRO A 131 12.84 -14.41 -2.21
C PRO A 131 11.66 -14.63 -3.18
N SER A 132 11.42 -15.87 -3.60
CA SER A 132 10.34 -16.26 -4.51
C SER A 132 8.92 -16.02 -3.96
N ALA A 133 8.70 -16.15 -2.65
CA ALA A 133 7.41 -15.79 -2.05
C ALA A 133 7.20 -14.26 -2.00
N CYS A 134 8.29 -13.49 -2.07
CA CYS A 134 8.31 -12.04 -2.11
C CYS A 134 8.51 -11.48 -3.53
N ILE A 135 8.41 -12.30 -4.59
CA ILE A 135 8.54 -11.88 -6.00
C ILE A 135 7.37 -11.01 -6.49
N PHE A 136 6.37 -10.71 -5.65
CA PHE A 136 5.48 -9.60 -5.95
C PHE A 136 6.37 -8.36 -6.00
N SER A 137 6.76 -7.99 -7.22
CA SER A 137 7.16 -6.66 -7.59
C SER A 137 6.04 -5.78 -7.05
N THR A 138 6.30 -5.25 -5.85
CA THR A 138 5.84 -3.94 -5.45
C THR A 138 4.36 -3.76 -5.75
N PRO A 139 3.44 -4.34 -4.97
CA PRO A 139 2.00 -4.12 -5.13
C PRO A 139 1.59 -2.63 -5.15
N PHE A 140 2.51 -1.74 -4.76
CA PHE A 140 2.40 -0.30 -4.89
C PHE A 140 2.70 0.29 -6.28
N ASP A 141 3.37 -0.42 -7.19
CA ASP A 141 3.57 0.04 -8.58
C ASP A 141 2.27 0.07 -9.40
N LEU A 142 1.19 -0.48 -8.83
CA LEU A 142 -0.15 -0.46 -9.38
C LEU A 142 -1.08 0.52 -8.63
N VAL A 143 -0.54 1.39 -7.78
CA VAL A 143 -1.34 2.32 -6.98
C VAL A 143 -1.52 3.64 -7.74
N PRO A 144 -2.75 4.17 -7.83
CA PRO A 144 -3.00 5.47 -8.45
C PRO A 144 -2.35 6.62 -7.67
N ALA A 145 -1.77 7.62 -8.33
CA ALA A 145 -1.25 8.86 -7.68
C ALA A 145 -2.35 9.89 -7.53
N LYS A 146 -3.48 9.39 -7.06
CA LYS A 146 -4.65 10.18 -6.77
C LYS A 146 -5.15 9.76 -5.41
N ALA A 147 -5.35 10.76 -4.55
CA ALA A 147 -5.92 10.51 -3.24
C ALA A 147 -7.33 9.92 -3.40
N GLY A 148 -7.60 8.86 -2.66
CA GLY A 148 -8.84 8.11 -2.80
C GLY A 148 -8.80 6.77 -2.10
N HIS A 149 -9.98 6.16 -2.03
CA HIS A 149 -10.17 4.79 -1.63
C HIS A 149 -10.58 3.98 -2.86
N TYR A 150 -9.85 2.90 -3.14
CA TYR A 150 -10.04 2.06 -4.30
C TYR A 150 -10.29 0.63 -3.86
N ASN A 151 -11.42 0.08 -4.31
CA ASN A 151 -11.78 -1.31 -4.10
C ASN A 151 -11.92 -2.01 -5.46
N GLY A 152 -11.47 -3.27 -5.53
CA GLY A 152 -11.57 -4.04 -6.76
C GLY A 152 -11.71 -5.53 -6.47
N ASN A 153 -12.47 -6.23 -7.32
CA ASN A 153 -12.64 -7.68 -7.25
C ASN A 153 -11.77 -8.44 -8.26
N TYR A 154 -11.00 -7.72 -9.10
CA TYR A 154 -10.41 -8.25 -10.34
C TYR A 154 -8.89 -8.12 -10.46
N LEU A 155 -8.21 -7.64 -9.41
CA LEU A 155 -6.80 -7.25 -9.50
C LEU A 155 -5.93 -8.00 -8.49
N VAL A 156 -6.12 -9.30 -8.47
CA VAL A 156 -4.95 -10.16 -8.29
C VAL A 156 -4.18 -10.00 -9.60
N PRO A 157 -2.90 -9.60 -9.59
CA PRO A 157 -2.17 -9.25 -10.82
C PRO A 157 -2.38 -10.34 -11.87
N ALA A 158 -2.40 -9.98 -13.16
CA ALA A 158 -2.63 -10.89 -14.30
C ALA A 158 -1.77 -12.18 -14.33
N VAL A 159 -0.85 -12.33 -13.38
CA VAL A 159 -0.19 -13.56 -12.94
C VAL A 159 -1.19 -14.63 -12.43
N PHE A 160 -2.32 -14.23 -11.82
CA PHE A 160 -3.35 -15.11 -11.27
C PHE A 160 -4.63 -14.88 -12.07
N SER A 161 -4.84 -15.71 -13.09
CA SER A 161 -6.04 -15.93 -13.91
C SER A 161 -7.29 -15.03 -13.67
N PRO A 162 -8.01 -14.61 -14.73
CA PRO A 162 -9.29 -13.89 -14.60
C PRO A 162 -10.39 -14.62 -13.81
N ALA A 163 -10.17 -15.89 -13.42
CA ALA A 163 -11.05 -16.64 -12.54
C ALA A 163 -10.81 -16.42 -11.04
N THR A 164 -9.77 -15.68 -10.63
CA THR A 164 -9.44 -15.49 -9.21
C THR A 164 -10.58 -14.76 -8.49
N THR A 165 -11.09 -15.33 -7.40
CA THR A 165 -12.05 -14.67 -6.52
C THR A 165 -11.29 -14.00 -5.39
N GLY A 166 -11.37 -12.67 -5.27
CA GLY A 166 -10.64 -11.94 -4.26
C GLY A 166 -11.10 -10.49 -4.14
N GLU A 167 -10.56 -9.82 -3.14
CA GLU A 167 -10.80 -8.41 -2.86
C GLU A 167 -9.45 -7.71 -2.69
N ILE A 168 -9.30 -6.56 -3.33
CA ILE A 168 -8.19 -5.63 -3.10
C ILE A 168 -8.74 -4.29 -2.62
N GLN A 169 -8.06 -3.74 -1.61
CA GLN A 169 -8.36 -2.48 -0.98
C GLN A 169 -7.10 -1.62 -0.99
N ILE A 170 -7.20 -0.40 -1.50
CA ILE A 170 -6.10 0.56 -1.57
C ILE A 170 -6.59 1.89 -1.03
N GLN A 171 -5.87 2.46 -0.08
CA GLN A 171 -6.06 3.82 0.40
C GLN A 171 -4.84 4.66 -0.01
N VAL A 172 -5.10 5.74 -0.73
CA VAL A 172 -4.08 6.73 -1.11
C VAL A 172 -4.42 8.04 -0.43
N THR A 173 -3.49 8.53 0.39
CA THR A 173 -3.64 9.77 1.13
C THR A 173 -2.52 10.71 0.74
N ARG A 174 -2.88 11.90 0.27
CA ARG A 174 -1.93 12.99 0.09
C ARG A 174 -1.71 13.67 1.44
N VAL A 175 -0.45 13.82 1.83
CA VAL A 175 -0.07 14.49 3.08
C VAL A 175 0.30 15.95 2.77
N PRO A 176 -0.22 16.94 3.53
CA PRO A 176 0.05 18.37 3.31
C PRO A 176 1.52 18.79 3.47
#